data_AF-A0A8H5F8K2-F1
#
_entry.id   AF-A0A8H5F8K2-F1
#
_cell.length_a   1.000
_cell.length_b   1.000
_cell.length_c   1.000
_cell.angle_alpha   90.00
_cell.angle_beta   90.00
_cell.angle_gamma   90.00
#
_symmetry.space_group_name_H-M   'P 1'
#
loop_
_entity.id
_entity.type
_entity.pdbx_description
1 polymer ?
#
loop_
_entity_poly.entity_id
_entity_poly.type
_entity_poly.pdbx_seq_one_letter_code
_entity_poly.pdbx_strand_id
1 'polypeptide(L)'
;MGLLDANFFTSSIIVDHNAFKNIIFRIATITLDFVILRLFGFFAFRRGDYTSFLIFAEDIIQKALFISSRGITARQSLLVVMFTLIAAAGESYDTMLWAIDNPGYVIKHRMVDGATLAAQMVETPAYVVLVSANRTNPSAHNTLNSSFKADIYTSAVNVSLPGVFERGLVEVTPPLYPLNGWNATARIWLDDEGFAVGLDSTIMDTLIMSESLYTMCFIQNAPNEALTDQAWNCNISNSDAADLLQKPQGQVLIWWDVYHFDVLQPYADNPWSSMGVDGGSMMMKQVFTVTKGRRRHTFISTVLKASMSAAAPTTLDDGEISDFMRRTWSPNGTITTAIQELINDILYAKGNNTGRTFGDLHQTNTSLSSISTDYLNIVDMPSGANVFSILRFFVTNTTLIRSETLAEEPTPLEPCPGTVYRNFATGGEAISTNCNIPVINQTLPLNQKLFLGQIDASSVGLYTGFLGDGTSNLSSVALLDTGLDWISEQMDHMDNLLISRALLLGGNSSAVTVDISYSVAAISGLQLFLCILPGVLAIGFWCFTRFIAMSYYQNSFLAAVLTTTHTTVGRCEELGYVRSMPEITLQTRGRHVTLRTPHEGTISNTVSIPVDDLEMVYEPLVLEKYDI
;
A
#
# COMPACT_ATOMS: atom_id res chain seq x y z
N MET A 1 10.75 -15.18 5.63
CA MET A 1 9.92 -15.48 4.44
C MET A 1 10.73 -15.45 3.13
N GLY A 2 12.06 -15.59 3.15
CA GLY A 2 12.93 -15.38 1.97
C GLY A 2 13.48 -16.64 1.28
N LEU A 3 12.90 -17.81 1.53
CA LEU A 3 13.38 -19.09 0.96
C LEU A 3 12.43 -19.71 -0.08
N LEU A 4 11.25 -19.13 -0.31
CA LEU A 4 10.30 -19.60 -1.32
C LEU A 4 10.32 -18.79 -2.63
N ASP A 5 10.92 -17.60 -2.63
CA ASP A 5 11.03 -16.75 -3.83
C ASP A 5 12.08 -17.23 -4.84
N ALA A 6 12.96 -18.16 -4.45
CA ALA A 6 14.09 -18.60 -5.29
C ALA A 6 13.71 -19.51 -6.47
N ASN A 7 12.47 -20.03 -6.53
CA ASN A 7 12.07 -21.06 -7.50
C ASN A 7 11.03 -20.60 -8.55
N PHE A 8 10.67 -19.31 -8.58
CA PHE A 8 9.68 -18.78 -9.50
C PHE A 8 10.32 -17.86 -10.54
N PHE A 9 10.07 -18.15 -11.83
CA PHE A 9 10.43 -17.24 -12.91
C PHE A 9 9.33 -16.19 -13.03
N THR A 10 9.71 -14.92 -12.89
CA THR A 10 8.77 -13.80 -12.95
C THR A 10 8.78 -13.17 -14.33
N SER A 11 7.61 -13.00 -14.93
CA SER A 11 7.46 -12.24 -16.17
C SER A 11 7.69 -10.74 -15.92
N SER A 12 8.22 -10.02 -16.92
CA SER A 12 8.29 -8.55 -16.92
C SER A 12 6.97 -7.89 -17.35
N ILE A 13 5.97 -8.67 -17.72
CA ILE A 13 4.69 -8.19 -18.25
C ILE A 13 3.70 -8.05 -17.09
N ILE A 14 3.22 -6.84 -16.86
CA ILE A 14 2.10 -6.52 -15.97
C ILE A 14 0.84 -7.05 -16.67
N VAL A 15 0.20 -8.07 -16.11
CA VAL A 15 -1.04 -8.61 -16.71
C VAL A 15 -2.09 -8.72 -15.63
N ASP A 16 -3.18 -7.97 -15.80
CA ASP A 16 -4.35 -8.06 -14.92
C ASP A 16 -5.00 -9.45 -14.97
N HIS A 17 -4.79 -10.21 -16.05
CA HIS A 17 -5.33 -11.56 -16.23
C HIS A 17 -4.27 -12.54 -16.72
N ASN A 18 -4.31 -13.77 -16.19
CA ASN A 18 -3.50 -14.94 -16.53
C ASN A 18 -3.57 -15.43 -18.00
N ALA A 19 -3.98 -14.58 -18.94
CA ALA A 19 -4.12 -14.88 -20.36
C ALA A 19 -2.83 -15.41 -20.99
N PHE A 20 -1.68 -14.86 -20.62
CA PHE A 20 -0.38 -15.33 -21.13
C PHE A 20 -0.06 -16.76 -20.70
N LYS A 21 -0.29 -17.09 -19.42
CA LYS A 21 -0.12 -18.45 -18.88
C LYS A 21 -1.08 -19.43 -19.56
N ASN A 22 -2.31 -19.01 -19.82
CA ASN A 22 -3.30 -19.80 -20.54
C ASN A 22 -2.86 -20.12 -21.97
N ILE A 23 -2.32 -19.14 -22.71
CA ILE A 23 -1.80 -19.34 -24.08
C ILE A 23 -0.64 -20.36 -24.07
N ILE A 24 0.32 -20.21 -23.16
CA ILE A 24 1.47 -21.12 -23.05
C ILE A 24 1.01 -22.55 -22.75
N PHE A 25 0.11 -22.71 -21.78
CA PHE A 25 -0.39 -24.03 -21.39
C PHE A 25 -1.16 -24.68 -22.53
N ARG A 26 -1.95 -23.89 -23.26
CA ARG A 26 -2.69 -24.40 -24.43
C ARG A 26 -1.76 -24.86 -25.56
N ILE A 27 -0.68 -24.12 -25.82
CA ILE A 27 0.34 -24.52 -26.81
C ILE A 27 1.00 -25.83 -26.38
N ALA A 28 1.33 -25.99 -25.10
CA ALA A 28 1.92 -27.22 -24.57
C ALA A 28 0.98 -28.43 -24.74
N THR A 29 -0.31 -28.26 -24.44
CA THR A 29 -1.35 -29.29 -24.65
C THR A 29 -1.49 -29.71 -26.11
N ILE A 30 -1.63 -28.75 -27.04
CA ILE A 30 -1.73 -29.04 -28.47
C ILE A 30 -0.50 -29.80 -28.97
N THR A 31 0.68 -29.42 -28.48
CA THR A 31 1.93 -30.09 -28.83
C THR A 31 1.99 -31.52 -28.27
N LEU A 32 1.49 -31.74 -27.05
CA LEU A 32 1.40 -33.06 -26.44
C LEU A 32 0.43 -33.97 -27.20
N ASP A 33 -0.74 -33.47 -27.58
CA ASP A 33 -1.74 -34.21 -28.36
C ASP A 33 -1.17 -34.65 -29.71
N PHE A 34 -0.40 -33.78 -30.37
CA PHE A 34 0.31 -34.13 -31.59
C PHE A 34 1.34 -35.25 -31.37
N VAL A 35 2.09 -35.21 -30.25
CA VAL A 35 3.04 -36.28 -29.89
C VAL A 35 2.32 -37.61 -29.67
N ILE A 36 1.21 -37.60 -28.92
CA ILE A 36 0.39 -38.79 -28.65
C ILE A 36 -0.10 -39.40 -29.97
N LEU A 37 -0.66 -38.58 -30.86
CA LEU A 37 -1.13 -39.03 -32.18
C LEU A 37 0.01 -39.67 -33.00
N ARG A 38 1.19 -39.04 -33.03
CA ARG A 38 2.36 -39.55 -33.77
C ARG A 38 2.92 -40.83 -33.18
N LEU A 39 3.01 -40.93 -31.84
CA LEU A 39 3.46 -42.11 -31.13
C LEU A 39 2.56 -43.32 -31.42
N PHE A 40 1.25 -43.14 -31.24
CA PHE A 40 0.29 -44.22 -31.48
C PHE A 40 0.17 -44.56 -32.96
N GLY A 41 0.29 -43.58 -33.86
CA GLY A 41 0.41 -43.82 -35.30
C GLY A 41 1.64 -44.65 -35.66
N PHE A 42 2.78 -44.42 -35.01
CA PHE A 42 3.97 -45.26 -35.18
C PHE A 42 3.75 -46.70 -34.68
N PHE A 43 3.07 -46.88 -33.54
CA PHE A 43 2.74 -48.23 -33.05
C PHE A 43 1.77 -48.97 -33.97
N ALA A 44 0.76 -48.29 -34.49
CA ALA A 44 -0.17 -48.84 -35.48
C ALA A 44 0.60 -49.28 -36.75
N PHE A 45 1.51 -48.43 -37.22
CA PHE A 45 2.37 -48.73 -38.38
C PHE A 45 3.25 -49.97 -38.15
N ARG A 46 4.01 -50.02 -37.04
CA ARG A 46 4.91 -51.15 -36.75
C ARG A 46 4.17 -52.48 -36.59
N ARG A 47 2.89 -52.43 -36.22
CA ARG A 47 2.03 -53.62 -36.08
C ARG A 47 1.23 -53.96 -37.34
N GLY A 48 1.24 -53.11 -38.38
CA GLY A 48 0.45 -53.30 -39.59
C GLY A 48 -1.05 -53.02 -39.40
N ASP A 49 -1.45 -52.34 -38.32
CA ASP A 49 -2.83 -52.14 -37.89
C ASP A 49 -3.42 -50.84 -38.45
N TYR A 50 -3.49 -50.72 -39.78
CA TYR A 50 -3.96 -49.51 -40.47
C TYR A 50 -5.37 -49.08 -40.07
N THR A 51 -6.27 -50.04 -39.83
CA THR A 51 -7.65 -49.74 -39.40
C THR A 51 -7.68 -49.04 -38.05
N SER A 52 -6.78 -49.39 -37.11
CA SER A 52 -6.75 -48.74 -35.80
C SER A 52 -6.23 -47.30 -35.91
N PHE A 53 -5.32 -47.02 -36.84
CA PHE A 53 -4.83 -45.67 -37.11
C PHE A 53 -5.94 -44.74 -37.64
N LEU A 54 -6.77 -45.22 -38.57
CA LEU A 54 -7.92 -44.44 -39.07
C LEU A 54 -8.90 -44.10 -37.95
N ILE A 55 -9.17 -45.06 -37.07
CA ILE A 55 -10.11 -44.89 -35.94
C ILE A 55 -9.59 -43.88 -34.90
N PHE A 56 -8.29 -43.54 -34.88
CA PHE A 56 -7.79 -42.49 -33.99
C PHE A 56 -8.35 -41.10 -34.31
N ALA A 57 -8.60 -40.81 -35.60
CA ALA A 57 -9.13 -39.54 -36.06
C ALA A 57 -10.65 -39.41 -35.87
N GLU A 58 -11.35 -40.52 -35.61
CA GLU A 58 -12.80 -40.55 -35.48
C GLU A 58 -13.29 -40.14 -34.09
N ASP A 59 -14.60 -39.87 -33.99
CA ASP A 59 -15.26 -39.51 -32.73
C ASP A 59 -15.25 -40.63 -31.69
N ILE A 60 -15.41 -40.25 -30.41
CA ILE A 60 -15.49 -41.18 -29.26
C ILE A 60 -16.54 -42.28 -29.45
N ILE A 61 -17.69 -41.95 -30.05
CA ILE A 61 -18.77 -42.92 -30.30
C ILE A 61 -18.30 -44.00 -31.28
N GLN A 62 -17.61 -43.60 -32.35
CA GLN A 62 -17.09 -44.54 -33.34
C GLN A 62 -15.96 -45.40 -32.77
N LYS A 63 -15.07 -44.81 -31.96
CA LYS A 63 -14.05 -45.53 -31.19
C LYS A 63 -14.67 -46.57 -30.27
N ALA A 64 -15.75 -46.24 -29.56
CA ALA A 64 -16.46 -47.14 -28.66
C ALA A 64 -17.15 -48.29 -29.42
N LEU A 65 -17.81 -48.01 -30.54
CA LEU A 65 -18.41 -49.03 -31.42
C LEU A 65 -17.34 -49.97 -32.00
N PHE A 66 -16.19 -49.44 -32.42
CA PHE A 66 -15.07 -50.23 -32.90
C PHE A 66 -14.54 -51.19 -31.82
N ILE A 67 -14.39 -50.71 -30.57
CA ILE A 67 -13.96 -51.53 -29.44
C ILE A 67 -15.01 -52.60 -29.10
N SER A 68 -16.29 -52.23 -29.09
CA SER A 68 -17.39 -53.16 -28.79
C SER A 68 -17.52 -54.26 -29.85
N SER A 69 -17.32 -53.93 -31.13
CA SER A 69 -17.47 -54.89 -32.24
C SER A 69 -16.34 -55.93 -32.31
N ARG A 70 -15.10 -55.57 -31.91
CA ARG A 70 -13.93 -56.45 -31.97
C ARG A 70 -13.56 -57.09 -30.61
N GLY A 71 -14.17 -56.62 -29.52
CA GLY A 71 -13.86 -57.04 -28.15
C GLY A 71 -12.56 -56.41 -27.62
N ILE A 72 -12.48 -56.12 -26.31
CA ILE A 72 -11.36 -55.37 -25.69
C ILE A 72 -10.02 -56.14 -25.74
N THR A 73 -10.07 -57.47 -25.87
CA THR A 73 -8.89 -58.35 -25.92
C THR A 73 -8.23 -58.44 -27.29
N ALA A 74 -8.87 -57.92 -28.35
CA ALA A 74 -8.25 -57.89 -29.67
C ALA A 74 -7.10 -56.87 -29.71
N ARG A 75 -6.00 -57.24 -30.37
CA ARG A 75 -4.78 -56.41 -30.41
C ARG A 75 -5.03 -54.99 -30.97
N GLN A 76 -5.95 -54.88 -31.93
CA GLN A 76 -6.32 -53.65 -32.61
C GLN A 76 -7.23 -52.74 -31.77
N SER A 77 -8.14 -53.32 -30.98
CA SER A 77 -9.02 -52.57 -30.08
C SER A 77 -8.28 -52.10 -28.83
N LEU A 78 -7.36 -52.90 -28.29
CA LEU A 78 -6.47 -52.50 -27.19
C LEU A 78 -5.67 -51.24 -27.54
N LEU A 79 -5.16 -51.15 -28.77
CA LEU A 79 -4.42 -49.98 -29.25
C LEU A 79 -5.30 -48.72 -29.32
N VAL A 80 -6.56 -48.87 -29.73
CA VAL A 80 -7.56 -47.78 -29.74
C VAL A 80 -7.94 -47.37 -28.31
N VAL A 81 -8.16 -48.31 -27.40
CA VAL A 81 -8.44 -48.04 -25.97
C VAL A 81 -7.30 -47.23 -25.34
N MET A 82 -6.06 -47.69 -25.52
CA MET A 82 -4.88 -47.01 -24.98
C MET A 82 -4.71 -45.61 -25.55
N PHE A 83 -4.91 -45.43 -26.87
CA PHE A 83 -4.90 -44.12 -27.49
C PHE A 83 -5.98 -43.21 -26.90
N THR A 84 -7.23 -43.69 -26.76
CA THR A 84 -8.33 -42.88 -26.23
C THR A 84 -8.10 -42.42 -24.79
N LEU A 85 -7.55 -43.29 -23.93
CA LEU A 85 -7.25 -42.93 -22.55
C LEU A 85 -6.13 -41.90 -22.45
N ILE A 86 -5.06 -42.08 -23.23
CA ILE A 86 -3.90 -41.17 -23.20
C ILE A 86 -4.23 -39.84 -23.89
N ALA A 87 -5.01 -39.85 -24.97
CA ALA A 87 -5.49 -38.62 -25.62
C ALA A 87 -6.41 -37.82 -24.69
N ALA A 88 -7.36 -38.46 -24.00
CA ALA A 88 -8.21 -37.78 -23.02
C ALA A 88 -7.41 -37.22 -21.83
N ALA A 89 -6.35 -37.92 -21.40
CA ALA A 89 -5.43 -37.40 -20.39
C ALA A 89 -4.56 -36.23 -20.93
N GLY A 90 -4.20 -36.25 -22.22
CA GLY A 90 -3.52 -35.17 -22.91
C GLY A 90 -4.37 -33.91 -22.99
N GLU A 91 -5.65 -34.04 -23.32
CA GLU A 91 -6.59 -32.91 -23.41
C GLU A 91 -6.79 -32.18 -22.06
N SER A 92 -6.60 -32.86 -20.94
CA SER A 92 -6.66 -32.27 -19.59
C SER A 92 -5.31 -31.74 -19.07
N TYR A 93 -4.27 -31.77 -19.90
CA TYR A 93 -2.92 -31.36 -19.51
C TYR A 93 -2.82 -29.88 -19.10
N ASP A 94 -3.58 -29.00 -19.73
CA ASP A 94 -3.62 -27.57 -19.36
C ASP A 94 -4.17 -27.38 -17.94
N THR A 95 -5.24 -28.09 -17.59
CA THR A 95 -5.82 -28.08 -16.24
C THR A 95 -4.86 -28.66 -15.21
N MET A 96 -4.06 -29.67 -15.57
CA MET A 96 -3.02 -30.22 -14.70
C MET A 96 -1.89 -29.22 -14.45
N LEU A 97 -1.45 -28.49 -15.48
CA LEU A 97 -0.45 -27.42 -15.34
C LEU A 97 -0.94 -26.30 -14.42
N TRP A 98 -2.24 -26.00 -14.44
CA TRP A 98 -2.89 -25.08 -13.49
C TRP A 98 -2.91 -25.62 -12.06
N ALA A 99 -3.13 -26.93 -11.88
CA ALA A 99 -3.28 -27.56 -10.57
C ALA A 99 -1.95 -27.82 -9.83
N ILE A 100 -0.83 -27.98 -10.57
CA ILE A 100 0.45 -28.46 -10.01
C ILE A 100 1.18 -27.42 -9.13
N ASP A 101 0.93 -26.12 -9.27
CA ASP A 101 1.62 -25.13 -8.43
C ASP A 101 0.87 -23.79 -8.28
N ASN A 102 0.76 -23.32 -7.03
CA ASN A 102 0.16 -22.06 -6.61
C ASN A 102 1.20 -21.34 -5.73
N PRO A 103 1.58 -20.08 -5.99
CA PRO A 103 0.64 -19.03 -6.36
C PRO A 103 0.72 -18.60 -7.83
N GLY A 104 -0.44 -18.43 -8.48
CA GLY A 104 -0.53 -17.84 -9.82
C GLY A 104 0.00 -16.40 -9.91
N TYR A 105 0.14 -15.72 -8.78
CA TYR A 105 0.67 -14.36 -8.66
C TYR A 105 1.65 -14.25 -7.49
N VAL A 106 2.70 -13.46 -7.67
CA VAL A 106 3.59 -13.05 -6.58
C VAL A 106 3.45 -11.54 -6.41
N ILE A 107 3.33 -11.10 -5.15
CA ILE A 107 3.31 -9.68 -4.82
C ILE A 107 4.76 -9.19 -4.89
N LYS A 108 5.01 -8.21 -5.74
CA LYS A 108 6.28 -7.49 -5.78
C LYS A 108 6.11 -6.09 -5.20
N HIS A 109 7.21 -5.62 -4.63
CA HIS A 109 7.32 -4.28 -4.06
C HIS A 109 8.20 -3.42 -4.95
N ARG A 110 7.85 -2.14 -5.09
CA ARG A 110 8.64 -1.14 -5.79
C ARG A 110 8.52 0.19 -5.08
N MET A 111 9.67 0.75 -4.74
CA MET A 111 9.78 2.12 -4.26
C MET A 111 9.64 3.10 -5.43
N VAL A 112 8.77 4.09 -5.27
CA VAL A 112 8.58 5.20 -6.21
C VAL A 112 8.46 6.53 -5.47
N ASP A 113 8.62 7.64 -6.18
CA ASP A 113 8.39 8.96 -5.61
C ASP A 113 6.89 9.24 -5.49
N GLY A 114 6.47 9.89 -4.41
CA GLY A 114 5.06 10.21 -4.14
C GLY A 114 4.39 11.01 -5.25
N ALA A 115 5.14 11.92 -5.89
CA ALA A 115 4.66 12.70 -7.03
C ALA A 115 4.19 11.83 -8.21
N THR A 116 4.73 10.63 -8.39
CA THR A 116 4.31 9.72 -9.47
C THR A 116 2.88 9.17 -9.27
N LEU A 117 2.39 9.20 -8.03
CA LEU A 117 1.07 8.70 -7.63
C LEU A 117 0.05 9.82 -7.38
N ALA A 118 0.36 11.07 -7.74
CA ALA A 118 -0.53 12.21 -7.52
C ALA A 118 -1.94 12.00 -8.11
N ALA A 119 -2.03 11.38 -9.30
CA ALA A 119 -3.31 11.09 -9.96
C ALA A 119 -4.14 10.00 -9.26
N GLN A 120 -3.55 9.27 -8.33
CA GLN A 120 -4.20 8.19 -7.57
C GLN A 120 -4.52 8.59 -6.13
N MET A 121 -4.21 9.84 -5.74
CA MET A 121 -4.57 10.40 -4.44
C MET A 121 -6.08 10.62 -4.35
N VAL A 122 -6.61 10.50 -3.14
CA VAL A 122 -8.01 10.86 -2.87
C VAL A 122 -8.15 12.38 -3.03
N GLU A 123 -9.32 12.83 -3.52
CA GLU A 123 -9.59 14.27 -3.76
C GLU A 123 -9.48 15.11 -2.49
N THR A 124 -10.03 14.60 -1.37
CA THR A 124 -9.97 15.23 -0.04
C THR A 124 -9.35 14.24 0.96
N PRO A 125 -8.02 14.11 1.01
CA PRO A 125 -7.36 13.19 1.92
C PRO A 125 -7.49 13.67 3.37
N ALA A 126 -7.71 12.75 4.30
CA ALA A 126 -7.81 13.11 5.71
C ALA A 126 -6.45 13.63 6.22
N TYR A 127 -6.36 14.87 6.73
CA TYR A 127 -5.11 15.37 7.29
C TYR A 127 -4.89 14.90 8.73
N VAL A 128 -5.97 14.56 9.46
CA VAL A 128 -5.95 14.06 10.85
C VAL A 128 -5.94 12.53 10.88
N VAL A 129 -5.03 11.97 11.66
CA VAL A 129 -4.89 10.53 11.93
C VAL A 129 -5.09 10.31 13.42
N LEU A 130 -6.13 9.57 13.80
CA LEU A 130 -6.35 9.16 15.19
C LEU A 130 -5.76 7.77 15.43
N VAL A 131 -4.80 7.70 16.34
CA VAL A 131 -4.18 6.48 16.83
C VAL A 131 -4.65 6.25 18.26
N SER A 132 -5.68 5.42 18.41
CA SER A 132 -6.16 4.98 19.72
C SER A 132 -5.79 3.51 19.93
N ALA A 133 -5.11 3.21 21.03
CA ALA A 133 -4.77 1.84 21.41
C ALA A 133 -5.35 1.48 22.77
N ASN A 134 -5.60 0.18 22.98
CA ASN A 134 -6.13 -0.32 24.25
C ASN A 134 -5.03 -0.31 25.33
N ARG A 135 -5.39 0.16 26.54
CA ARG A 135 -4.52 0.30 27.72
C ARG A 135 -3.71 -0.97 28.05
N THR A 136 -4.24 -2.15 27.70
CA THR A 136 -3.66 -3.45 28.05
C THR A 136 -2.76 -4.06 27.00
N ASN A 137 -2.66 -3.48 25.79
CA ASN A 137 -1.85 -4.06 24.73
C ASN A 137 -1.18 -2.98 23.85
N PRO A 138 -0.03 -2.43 24.27
CA PRO A 138 0.73 -1.44 23.51
C PRO A 138 1.41 -1.99 22.24
N SER A 139 1.22 -3.27 21.91
CA SER A 139 1.71 -3.91 20.67
C SER A 139 0.95 -3.46 19.40
N ALA A 140 0.53 -2.19 19.36
CA ALA A 140 -0.11 -1.49 18.25
C ALA A 140 0.88 -1.03 17.15
N HIS A 141 2.09 -1.61 17.09
CA HIS A 141 3.07 -1.29 16.04
C HIS A 141 2.52 -1.56 14.63
N ASN A 142 1.69 -2.60 14.48
CA ASN A 142 1.01 -2.89 13.22
C ASN A 142 -0.05 -1.85 12.85
N THR A 143 -0.60 -1.13 13.84
CA THR A 143 -1.67 -0.14 13.63
C THR A 143 -1.10 1.19 13.13
N LEU A 144 0.10 1.60 13.59
CA LEU A 144 0.71 2.87 13.20
C LEU A 144 0.88 3.02 11.68
N ASN A 145 1.58 2.07 11.05
CA ASN A 145 1.83 2.15 9.61
C ASN A 145 0.52 2.13 8.79
N SER A 146 -0.47 1.36 9.23
CA SER A 146 -1.80 1.34 8.58
C SER A 146 -2.56 2.64 8.78
N SER A 147 -2.53 3.24 9.97
CA SER A 147 -3.21 4.50 10.27
C SER A 147 -2.61 5.66 9.47
N PHE A 148 -1.29 5.73 9.37
CA PHE A 148 -0.60 6.80 8.63
C PHE A 148 -0.66 6.64 7.11
N LYS A 149 -0.96 5.44 6.60
CA LYS A 149 -1.27 5.19 5.17
C LYS A 149 -2.71 5.57 4.81
N ALA A 150 -3.65 5.43 5.74
CA ALA A 150 -5.08 5.51 5.45
C ALA A 150 -5.47 6.82 4.76
N ASP A 151 -6.43 6.76 3.83
CA ASP A 151 -7.04 7.91 3.17
C ASP A 151 -6.09 8.86 2.42
N ILE A 152 -4.90 8.40 2.01
CA ILE A 152 -4.02 9.16 1.09
C ILE A 152 -4.32 8.80 -0.37
N TYR A 153 -4.43 7.50 -0.66
CA TYR A 153 -4.57 6.96 -2.01
C TYR A 153 -5.89 6.20 -2.19
N THR A 154 -6.38 6.16 -3.42
CA THR A 154 -7.57 5.37 -3.80
C THR A 154 -7.37 3.87 -3.53
N SER A 155 -8.46 3.16 -3.28
CA SER A 155 -8.46 1.72 -2.93
C SER A 155 -7.91 0.80 -4.03
N ALA A 156 -7.73 1.31 -5.26
CA ALA A 156 -7.18 0.57 -6.38
C ALA A 156 -5.68 0.29 -6.25
N VAL A 157 -4.96 0.99 -5.37
CA VAL A 157 -3.49 0.94 -5.28
C VAL A 157 -3.07 0.51 -3.88
N ASN A 158 -2.35 -0.61 -3.78
CA ASN A 158 -1.85 -1.06 -2.49
C ASN A 158 -0.48 -0.44 -2.17
N VAL A 159 -0.54 0.72 -1.52
CA VAL A 159 0.61 1.55 -1.17
C VAL A 159 1.06 1.34 0.28
N SER A 160 2.34 1.34 0.61
CA SER A 160 2.87 1.47 1.97
C SER A 160 3.55 2.82 2.13
N LEU A 161 3.43 3.45 3.30
CA LEU A 161 4.21 4.63 3.66
C LEU A 161 5.39 4.21 4.54
N PRO A 162 6.62 4.11 4.00
CA PRO A 162 7.78 3.65 4.78
C PRO A 162 8.37 4.73 5.71
N GLY A 163 7.92 5.99 5.62
CA GLY A 163 8.47 7.10 6.39
C GLY A 163 9.80 7.63 5.83
N VAL A 164 10.09 7.38 4.55
CA VAL A 164 11.34 7.81 3.91
C VAL A 164 11.11 9.08 3.11
N PHE A 165 11.86 10.13 3.43
CA PHE A 165 11.79 11.42 2.75
C PHE A 165 13.15 12.11 2.67
N GLU A 166 13.30 13.01 1.71
CA GLU A 166 14.47 13.86 1.56
C GLU A 166 14.43 14.99 2.61
N ARG A 167 15.38 14.95 3.54
CA ARG A 167 15.59 16.02 4.53
C ARG A 167 16.03 17.28 3.80
N GLY A 168 15.21 18.32 3.84
CA GLY A 168 15.55 19.61 3.25
C GLY A 168 16.52 20.41 4.11
N LEU A 169 16.86 21.62 3.64
CA LEU A 169 17.71 22.55 4.40
C LEU A 169 16.85 23.34 5.40
N VAL A 170 17.45 23.67 6.54
CA VAL A 170 16.84 24.53 7.56
C VAL A 170 17.46 25.91 7.46
N GLU A 171 16.64 26.93 7.25
CA GLU A 171 17.06 28.34 7.15
C GLU A 171 16.45 29.12 8.31
N VAL A 172 17.31 29.72 9.14
CA VAL A 172 16.92 30.59 10.27
C VAL A 172 17.75 31.86 10.23
N THR A 173 17.13 32.97 10.64
CA THR A 173 17.80 34.27 10.75
C THR A 173 18.10 34.59 12.21
N PRO A 174 19.12 35.43 12.49
CA PRO A 174 19.33 35.95 13.83
C PRO A 174 18.12 36.77 14.32
N PRO A 175 17.82 36.79 15.64
CA PRO A 175 16.76 37.62 16.20
C PRO A 175 16.91 39.10 15.83
N LEU A 176 15.83 39.69 15.31
CA LEU A 176 15.77 41.11 14.96
C LEU A 176 15.69 42.01 16.19
N TYR A 177 14.98 41.54 17.21
CA TYR A 177 14.86 42.21 18.49
C TYR A 177 15.56 41.39 19.55
N PRO A 178 16.30 42.04 20.47
CA PRO A 178 16.83 41.34 21.62
C PRO A 178 15.66 40.74 22.41
N LEU A 179 15.79 39.47 22.81
CA LEU A 179 14.80 38.71 23.59
C LEU A 179 14.73 39.18 25.06
N ASN A 180 14.95 40.48 25.30
CA ASN A 180 15.02 41.11 26.62
C ASN A 180 13.79 42.00 26.86
N GLY A 181 12.66 41.38 27.17
CA GLY A 181 11.49 42.11 27.66
C GLY A 181 10.17 41.43 27.32
N TRP A 182 9.09 42.00 27.83
CA TRP A 182 7.71 41.50 27.67
C TRP A 182 7.29 41.32 26.20
N ASN A 183 7.74 42.21 25.30
CA ASN A 183 7.35 42.17 23.88
C ASN A 183 8.16 41.15 23.05
N ALA A 184 9.18 40.51 23.61
CA ALA A 184 10.12 39.65 22.88
C ALA A 184 10.19 38.25 23.53
N THR A 185 9.14 37.47 23.30
CA THR A 185 9.10 36.04 23.68
C THR A 185 10.03 35.23 22.77
N ALA A 186 10.53 34.10 23.28
CA ALA A 186 11.41 33.24 22.50
C ALA A 186 10.67 32.67 21.27
N ARG A 187 11.30 32.80 20.10
CA ARG A 187 10.74 32.55 18.76
C ARG A 187 11.85 32.17 17.78
N ILE A 188 11.55 31.25 16.87
CA ILE A 188 12.39 30.93 15.71
C ILE A 188 12.18 32.02 14.66
N TRP A 189 13.22 32.82 14.37
CA TRP A 189 13.18 33.88 13.36
C TRP A 189 13.47 33.31 11.97
N LEU A 190 12.64 33.71 10.99
CA LEU A 190 12.63 33.15 9.65
C LEU A 190 13.07 34.16 8.58
N ASP A 191 12.86 35.45 8.83
CA ASP A 191 13.34 36.53 7.96
C ASP A 191 13.85 37.74 8.76
N ASP A 192 14.26 38.79 8.04
CA ASP A 192 14.72 40.08 8.56
C ASP A 192 13.61 41.15 8.67
N GLU A 193 12.38 40.82 8.28
CA GLU A 193 11.21 41.71 8.34
C GLU A 193 10.30 41.47 9.55
N GLY A 194 10.57 40.43 10.33
CA GLY A 194 9.86 40.13 11.57
C GLY A 194 9.10 38.81 11.57
N PHE A 195 9.23 37.99 10.52
CA PHE A 195 8.55 36.70 10.42
C PHE A 195 9.20 35.70 11.37
N ALA A 196 8.39 35.15 12.27
CA ALA A 196 8.87 34.24 13.30
C ALA A 196 7.79 33.27 13.78
N VAL A 197 8.22 32.15 14.36
CA VAL A 197 7.33 31.15 14.97
C VAL A 197 7.68 31.01 16.45
N GLY A 198 6.69 31.17 17.32
CA GLY A 198 6.79 31.06 18.77
C GLY A 198 5.81 30.05 19.34
N LEU A 199 5.89 29.83 20.65
CA LEU A 199 4.86 29.13 21.42
C LEU A 199 3.85 30.13 21.98
N ASP A 200 2.63 29.66 22.23
CA ASP A 200 1.59 30.47 22.84
C ASP A 200 1.95 30.90 24.27
N SER A 201 2.46 32.12 24.36
CA SER A 201 2.70 32.82 25.63
C SER A 201 1.47 33.55 26.14
N THR A 202 0.40 33.71 25.33
CA THR A 202 -0.82 34.43 25.72
C THR A 202 -1.68 33.63 26.70
N ILE A 203 -1.42 32.33 26.83
CA ILE A 203 -2.03 31.53 27.88
C ILE A 203 -1.66 32.01 29.28
N MET A 204 -0.49 32.63 29.42
CA MET A 204 0.01 33.21 30.66
C MET A 204 -0.58 34.59 30.97
N ASP A 205 -1.29 35.20 30.02
CA ASP A 205 -2.14 36.37 30.24
C ASP A 205 -3.48 35.92 30.83
N THR A 206 -3.48 35.61 32.12
CA THR A 206 -4.71 35.45 32.90
C THR A 206 -5.14 36.82 33.41
N LEU A 207 -6.30 37.29 32.94
CA LEU A 207 -6.94 38.51 33.41
C LEU A 207 -7.50 38.28 34.81
N ILE A 208 -6.88 38.86 35.83
CA ILE A 208 -7.52 38.95 37.15
C ILE A 208 -8.65 39.97 37.05
N MET A 209 -9.89 39.49 37.03
CA MET A 209 -11.10 40.33 37.09
C MET A 209 -11.52 40.66 38.53
N SER A 210 -10.59 40.59 39.50
CA SER A 210 -10.81 41.11 40.85
C SER A 210 -10.27 42.54 40.96
N GLU A 211 -11.10 43.41 41.51
CA GLU A 211 -10.98 44.87 41.56
C GLU A 211 -9.54 45.42 41.59
N SER A 212 -9.17 46.14 40.52
CA SER A 212 -8.07 47.13 40.44
C SER A 212 -6.60 46.67 40.34
N LEU A 213 -6.26 45.38 40.33
CA LEU A 213 -4.86 44.95 40.08
C LEU A 213 -4.77 43.81 39.06
N TYR A 214 -4.34 44.18 37.85
CA TYR A 214 -4.00 43.28 36.74
C TYR A 214 -2.76 42.45 37.13
N THR A 215 -2.92 41.28 37.76
CA THR A 215 -1.76 40.43 38.09
C THR A 215 -1.59 39.39 36.98
N MET A 216 -0.75 39.72 35.99
CA MET A 216 -0.35 38.79 34.93
C MET A 216 0.67 37.78 35.49
N CYS A 217 0.65 36.56 34.98
CA CYS A 217 1.74 35.62 35.21
C CYS A 217 2.88 35.92 34.24
N PHE A 218 3.77 36.83 34.65
CA PHE A 218 4.88 37.27 33.82
C PHE A 218 5.89 36.13 33.58
N ILE A 219 6.13 35.82 32.31
CA ILE A 219 7.31 35.05 31.90
C ILE A 219 8.55 35.92 32.13
N GLN A 220 9.55 35.37 32.82
CA GLN A 220 10.80 36.05 33.14
C GLN A 220 11.98 35.28 32.58
N ASN A 221 13.05 35.97 32.21
CA ASN A 221 14.28 35.31 31.80
C ASN A 221 14.90 34.57 33.00
N ALA A 222 15.39 33.35 32.77
CA ALA A 222 16.01 32.55 33.82
C ALA A 222 17.25 33.28 34.39
N PRO A 223 17.44 33.28 35.72
CA PRO A 223 18.55 34.00 36.35
C PRO A 223 19.90 33.40 35.94
N ASN A 224 20.77 34.23 35.35
CA ASN A 224 22.12 33.89 34.87
C ASN A 224 22.22 33.01 33.62
N GLU A 225 21.11 32.79 32.90
CA GLU A 225 21.11 32.05 31.63
C GLU A 225 20.99 33.01 30.43
N ALA A 226 21.35 32.51 29.24
CA ALA A 226 21.19 33.27 28.00
C ALA A 226 19.70 33.58 27.76
N LEU A 227 19.38 34.59 26.96
CA LEU A 227 18.01 35.04 26.63
C LEU A 227 17.14 33.99 25.90
N THR A 228 17.61 32.75 25.81
CA THR A 228 16.97 31.55 25.26
C THR A 228 16.08 30.83 26.25
N ASP A 229 16.27 31.11 27.54
CA ASP A 229 15.62 30.41 28.64
C ASP A 229 14.71 31.37 29.42
N GLN A 230 13.43 31.06 29.43
CA GLN A 230 12.40 31.82 30.13
C GLN A 230 11.60 30.89 31.03
N ALA A 231 11.18 31.37 32.20
CA ALA A 231 10.42 30.60 33.16
C ALA A 231 9.36 31.47 33.85
N TRP A 232 8.35 30.82 34.40
CA TRP A 232 7.34 31.47 35.23
C TRP A 232 6.99 30.59 36.42
N ASN A 233 6.53 31.23 37.49
CA ASN A 233 6.02 30.55 38.68
C ASN A 233 5.04 31.46 39.41
N CYS A 234 3.74 31.17 39.30
CA CYS A 234 2.66 32.08 39.68
C CYS A 234 1.57 31.37 40.49
N ASN A 235 1.01 32.09 41.47
CA ASN A 235 -0.22 31.68 42.13
C ASN A 235 -1.42 32.04 41.25
N ILE A 236 -2.39 31.14 41.20
CA ILE A 236 -3.64 31.30 40.45
C ILE A 236 -4.80 31.36 41.44
N SER A 237 -5.68 32.35 41.27
CA SER A 237 -6.90 32.42 42.07
C SER A 237 -7.90 31.36 41.60
N ASN A 238 -8.74 30.84 42.50
CA ASN A 238 -9.71 29.82 42.11
C ASN A 238 -10.79 30.36 41.15
N SER A 239 -11.07 31.67 41.17
CA SER A 239 -12.00 32.29 40.21
C SER A 239 -11.46 32.31 38.78
N ASP A 240 -10.13 32.41 38.62
CA ASP A 240 -9.48 32.47 37.29
C ASP A 240 -9.11 31.07 36.76
N ALA A 241 -9.18 30.05 37.62
CA ALA A 241 -8.79 28.69 37.30
C ALA A 241 -9.64 28.07 36.16
N ALA A 242 -10.91 28.45 36.05
CA ALA A 242 -11.80 28.00 34.97
C ALA A 242 -11.39 28.56 33.61
N ASP A 243 -10.97 29.82 33.54
CA ASP A 243 -10.53 30.47 32.30
C ASP A 243 -9.20 29.85 31.82
N LEU A 244 -8.27 29.57 32.75
CA LEU A 244 -7.02 28.89 32.43
C LEU A 244 -7.22 27.41 32.04
N LEU A 245 -8.26 26.76 32.57
CA LEU A 245 -8.64 25.41 32.16
C LEU A 245 -9.08 25.39 30.69
N GLN A 246 -9.92 26.37 30.28
CA GLN A 246 -10.51 26.45 28.94
C GLN A 246 -9.53 26.82 27.82
N LYS A 247 -8.39 27.45 28.16
CA LYS A 247 -7.35 27.76 27.17
C LYS A 247 -6.53 26.50 26.82
N PRO A 248 -6.51 26.04 25.56
CA PRO A 248 -5.65 24.93 25.15
C PRO A 248 -4.18 25.34 25.21
N GLN A 249 -3.36 24.62 25.98
CA GLN A 249 -1.93 24.90 26.08
C GLN A 249 -1.16 24.37 24.86
N GLY A 250 -0.02 24.99 24.58
CA GLY A 250 0.93 24.48 23.60
C GLY A 250 0.58 24.72 22.14
N GLN A 251 -0.23 25.75 21.89
CA GLN A 251 -0.47 26.20 20.53
C GLN A 251 0.75 26.93 19.97
N VAL A 252 0.86 26.93 18.65
CA VAL A 252 1.95 27.63 17.94
C VAL A 252 1.48 29.03 17.59
N LEU A 253 2.30 30.03 17.90
CA LEU A 253 2.12 31.41 17.45
C LEU A 253 2.95 31.67 16.20
N ILE A 254 2.31 32.22 15.19
CA ILE A 254 2.93 32.57 13.92
C ILE A 254 2.89 34.08 13.81
N TRP A 255 4.05 34.71 13.87
CA TRP A 255 4.23 36.15 13.77
C TRP A 255 4.59 36.48 12.33
N TRP A 256 3.73 37.21 11.64
CA TRP A 256 3.97 37.65 10.26
C TRP A 256 4.89 38.88 10.20
N ASP A 257 4.75 39.71 11.23
CA ASP A 257 5.58 40.87 11.53
C ASP A 257 5.46 41.19 13.04
N VAL A 258 5.93 42.36 13.46
CA VAL A 258 5.94 42.81 14.87
C VAL A 258 4.54 43.06 15.44
N TYR A 259 3.53 43.26 14.59
CA TYR A 259 2.17 43.67 14.97
C TYR A 259 1.11 42.59 14.70
N HIS A 260 1.35 41.71 13.73
CA HIS A 260 0.38 40.73 13.27
C HIS A 260 0.83 39.31 13.60
N PHE A 261 0.03 38.60 14.38
CA PHE A 261 0.24 37.20 14.69
C PHE A 261 -1.04 36.38 14.52
N ASP A 262 -0.86 35.07 14.44
CA ASP A 262 -1.90 34.05 14.41
C ASP A 262 -1.58 32.93 15.37
N VAL A 263 -2.63 32.33 15.91
CA VAL A 263 -2.53 31.08 16.66
C VAL A 263 -2.88 29.95 15.70
N LEU A 264 -2.05 28.91 15.63
CA LEU A 264 -2.36 27.71 14.86
C LEU A 264 -3.47 26.94 15.59
N GLN A 265 -4.71 27.23 15.21
CA GLN A 265 -5.88 26.58 15.79
C GLN A 265 -6.24 25.29 15.04
N PRO A 266 -6.63 24.23 15.76
CA PRO A 266 -7.29 23.08 15.17
C PRO A 266 -8.50 23.53 14.36
N TYR A 267 -8.59 23.15 13.08
CA TYR A 267 -9.82 23.34 12.31
C TYR A 267 -10.96 22.49 12.93
N ALA A 268 -12.22 22.76 12.58
CA ALA A 268 -13.41 22.17 13.23
C ALA A 268 -13.37 20.63 13.34
N ASP A 269 -12.69 19.98 12.40
CA ASP A 269 -12.61 18.53 12.25
C ASP A 269 -11.48 17.91 13.09
N ASN A 270 -10.62 18.73 13.71
CA ASN A 270 -9.53 18.29 14.57
C ASN A 270 -10.03 18.23 16.04
N PRO A 271 -10.18 17.01 16.61
CA PRO A 271 -10.75 16.84 17.94
C PRO A 271 -9.81 17.30 19.06
N TRP A 272 -8.59 17.75 18.76
CA TRP A 272 -7.74 18.40 19.77
C TRP A 272 -8.38 19.63 20.40
N SER A 273 -9.24 20.36 19.68
CA SER A 273 -9.94 21.53 20.22
C SER A 273 -10.74 21.21 21.50
N SER A 274 -11.37 20.03 21.57
CA SER A 274 -12.10 19.56 22.75
C SER A 274 -11.23 18.71 23.67
N MET A 275 -10.45 17.80 23.11
CA MET A 275 -9.63 16.85 23.87
C MET A 275 -8.44 17.53 24.58
N GLY A 276 -7.87 18.57 23.99
CA GLY A 276 -6.79 19.36 24.58
C GLY A 276 -7.23 20.12 25.84
N VAL A 277 -8.51 20.48 25.95
CA VAL A 277 -9.09 21.20 27.09
C VAL A 277 -9.57 20.22 28.17
N ASP A 278 -10.60 19.43 27.87
CA ASP A 278 -11.30 18.57 28.85
C ASP A 278 -10.90 17.09 28.78
N GLY A 279 -10.12 16.69 27.77
CA GLY A 279 -9.67 15.30 27.63
C GLY A 279 -8.56 14.91 28.61
N GLY A 280 -8.40 13.59 28.83
CA GLY A 280 -7.36 13.03 29.69
C GLY A 280 -5.94 13.04 29.07
N SER A 281 -5.05 12.21 29.58
CA SER A 281 -3.66 12.11 29.10
C SER A 281 -3.59 11.66 27.63
N MET A 282 -2.93 12.46 26.78
CA MET A 282 -2.85 12.28 25.33
C MET A 282 -1.69 13.05 24.70
N MET A 283 -1.39 12.76 23.43
CA MET A 283 -0.39 13.50 22.64
C MET A 283 -0.96 13.90 21.28
N MET A 284 -0.67 15.13 20.86
CA MET A 284 -0.80 15.56 19.46
C MET A 284 0.59 15.73 18.87
N LYS A 285 0.79 15.25 17.65
CA LYS A 285 1.86 15.70 16.76
C LYS A 285 1.22 16.35 15.54
N GLN A 286 1.72 17.49 15.11
CA GLN A 286 1.25 18.16 13.91
C GLN A 286 2.44 18.61 13.08
N VAL A 287 2.37 18.38 11.78
CA VAL A 287 3.27 18.99 10.81
C VAL A 287 2.49 20.07 10.10
N PHE A 288 3.01 21.29 10.19
CA PHE A 288 2.40 22.45 9.57
C PHE A 288 3.44 23.21 8.75
N THR A 289 2.96 23.96 7.75
CA THR A 289 3.79 24.84 6.97
C THR A 289 3.32 26.27 7.10
N VAL A 290 4.27 27.20 7.08
CA VAL A 290 3.99 28.63 7.04
C VAL A 290 4.72 29.21 5.84
N THR A 291 3.97 29.90 4.99
CA THR A 291 4.48 30.46 3.74
C THR A 291 4.28 31.96 3.74
N LYS A 292 5.38 32.72 3.65
CA LYS A 292 5.39 34.18 3.47
C LYS A 292 6.07 34.50 2.15
N GLY A 293 5.37 35.17 1.23
CA GLY A 293 5.84 35.34 -0.12
C GLY A 293 6.11 33.98 -0.80
N ARG A 294 7.33 33.78 -1.29
CA ARG A 294 7.76 32.51 -1.92
C ARG A 294 8.46 31.55 -0.96
N ARG A 295 8.72 31.96 0.29
CA ARG A 295 9.44 31.12 1.25
C ARG A 295 8.45 30.33 2.10
N ARG A 296 8.61 29.01 2.10
CA ARG A 296 7.82 28.07 2.88
C ARG A 296 8.71 27.38 3.91
N HIS A 297 8.28 27.39 5.17
CA HIS A 297 8.94 26.71 6.27
C HIS A 297 8.02 25.63 6.81
N THR A 298 8.56 24.43 7.02
CA THR A 298 7.84 23.26 7.53
C THR A 298 8.31 22.93 8.93
N PHE A 299 7.36 22.83 9.85
CA PHE A 299 7.62 22.56 11.25
C PHE A 299 6.93 21.26 11.66
N ILE A 300 7.53 20.58 12.64
CA ILE A 300 6.85 19.56 13.43
C ILE A 300 6.64 20.11 14.84
N SER A 301 5.41 20.03 15.34
CA SER A 301 5.04 20.42 16.69
C SER A 301 4.47 19.21 17.41
N THR A 302 5.02 18.90 18.58
CA THR A 302 4.51 17.86 19.49
C THR A 302 3.95 18.53 20.72
N VAL A 303 2.75 18.14 21.14
CA VAL A 303 2.11 18.56 22.40
C VAL A 303 1.69 17.31 23.15
N LEU A 304 2.36 17.02 24.25
CA LEU A 304 1.96 15.99 25.21
C LEU A 304 1.19 16.66 26.34
N LYS A 305 0.00 16.15 26.66
CA LYS A 305 -0.78 16.50 27.84
C LYS A 305 -0.87 15.28 28.74
N ALA A 306 -0.49 15.42 30.00
CA ALA A 306 -0.83 14.47 31.04
C ALA A 306 -1.69 15.20 32.07
N SER A 307 -2.73 14.54 32.58
CA SER A 307 -3.56 15.14 33.63
C SER A 307 -3.95 14.13 34.69
N MET A 308 -4.31 14.62 35.88
CA MET A 308 -4.87 13.85 36.97
C MET A 308 -5.90 14.74 37.68
N SER A 309 -7.08 14.23 38.00
CA SER A 309 -8.15 15.04 38.60
C SER A 309 -8.87 14.31 39.72
N ALA A 310 -9.42 15.07 40.67
CA ALA A 310 -10.29 14.55 41.72
C ALA A 310 -11.53 15.43 41.88
N ALA A 311 -12.70 14.80 41.82
CA ALA A 311 -13.98 15.45 42.09
C ALA A 311 -14.22 15.58 43.59
N ALA A 312 -14.76 16.72 44.02
CA ALA A 312 -15.11 16.95 45.41
C ALA A 312 -16.12 15.89 45.92
N PRO A 313 -16.03 15.44 47.19
CA PRO A 313 -15.15 15.93 48.25
C PRO A 313 -13.74 15.32 48.25
N THR A 314 -13.42 14.43 47.31
CA THR A 314 -12.11 13.80 47.22
C THR A 314 -11.10 14.81 46.66
N THR A 315 -9.97 14.98 47.33
CA THR A 315 -8.84 15.77 46.84
C THR A 315 -7.75 14.85 46.31
N LEU A 316 -6.91 15.35 45.40
CA LEU A 316 -5.69 14.66 45.01
C LEU A 316 -4.80 14.43 46.22
N ASP A 317 -4.33 13.21 46.45
CA ASP A 317 -3.46 12.89 47.59
C ASP A 317 -2.04 13.48 47.41
N ASP A 318 -1.37 13.81 48.51
CA ASP A 318 -0.01 14.40 48.45
C ASP A 318 1.00 13.42 47.83
N GLY A 319 0.84 12.12 48.11
CA GLY A 319 1.66 11.06 47.52
C GLY A 319 1.45 10.94 46.01
N GLU A 320 0.19 11.02 45.57
CA GLU A 320 -0.17 10.95 44.13
C GLU A 320 0.29 12.19 43.36
N ILE A 321 0.20 13.40 43.95
CA ILE A 321 0.76 14.62 43.36
C ILE A 321 2.27 14.49 43.20
N SER A 322 2.95 14.04 44.26
CA SER A 322 4.41 13.88 44.24
C SER A 322 4.85 12.84 43.21
N ASP A 323 4.13 11.72 43.09
CA ASP A 323 4.43 10.66 42.12
C ASP A 323 4.19 11.13 40.68
N PHE A 324 3.04 11.77 40.42
CA PHE A 324 2.73 12.33 39.10
C PHE A 324 3.78 13.35 38.63
N MET A 325 4.20 14.25 39.53
CA MET A 325 5.26 15.23 39.25
C MET A 325 6.61 14.58 38.97
N ARG A 326 6.96 13.52 39.69
CA ARG A 326 8.21 12.77 39.44
C ARG A 326 8.20 12.11 38.07
N ARG A 327 7.09 11.50 37.67
CA ARG A 327 6.96 10.79 36.39
C ARG A 327 6.95 11.74 35.19
N THR A 328 6.50 12.97 35.38
CA THR A 328 6.44 14.00 34.32
C THR A 328 7.72 14.83 34.20
N TRP A 329 8.29 15.29 35.31
CA TRP A 329 9.50 16.13 35.31
C TRP A 329 10.82 15.35 35.43
N SER A 330 10.79 14.07 35.79
CA SER A 330 11.98 13.20 35.86
C SER A 330 11.73 11.84 35.20
N PRO A 331 11.71 11.78 33.85
CA PRO A 331 11.50 10.51 33.13
C PRO A 331 12.57 9.45 33.47
N ASN A 332 13.78 9.88 33.84
CA ASN A 332 14.90 9.01 34.21
C ASN A 332 14.97 8.70 35.71
N GLY A 333 14.02 9.19 36.52
CA GLY A 333 13.90 8.89 37.95
C GLY A 333 14.90 9.60 38.88
N THR A 334 15.83 10.41 38.35
CA THR A 334 16.71 11.25 39.19
C THR A 334 15.96 12.50 39.66
N ILE A 335 15.59 12.53 40.94
CA ILE A 335 14.97 13.69 41.57
C ILE A 335 16.08 14.70 41.89
N THR A 336 16.05 15.83 41.20
CA THR A 336 16.90 16.99 41.54
C THR A 336 16.24 17.79 42.66
N THR A 337 17.02 18.59 43.37
CA THR A 337 16.50 19.51 44.39
C THR A 337 15.46 20.47 43.80
N ALA A 338 15.65 20.90 42.55
CA ALA A 338 14.71 21.76 41.84
C ALA A 338 13.32 21.11 41.64
N ILE A 339 13.25 19.83 41.24
CA ILE A 339 11.96 19.12 41.09
C ILE A 339 11.26 19.00 42.45
N GLN A 340 12.00 18.77 43.52
CA GLN A 340 11.42 18.70 44.85
C GLN A 340 10.87 20.05 45.32
N GLU A 341 11.49 21.17 44.95
CA GLU A 341 10.97 22.51 45.22
C GLU A 341 9.65 22.77 44.47
N LEU A 342 9.55 22.37 43.19
CA LEU A 342 8.30 22.48 42.41
C LEU A 342 7.17 21.63 43.01
N ILE A 343 7.48 20.43 43.50
CA ILE A 343 6.49 19.59 44.21
C ILE A 343 6.00 20.31 45.48
N ASN A 344 6.91 20.88 46.26
CA ASN A 344 6.56 21.58 47.49
C ASN A 344 5.68 22.80 47.21
N ASP A 345 5.90 23.52 46.11
CA ASP A 345 5.07 24.65 45.67
C ASP A 345 3.62 24.24 45.39
N ILE A 346 3.40 23.09 44.73
CA ILE A 346 2.05 22.56 44.49
C ILE A 346 1.39 22.13 45.80
N LEU A 347 2.12 21.40 46.65
CA LEU A 347 1.58 20.95 47.94
C LEU A 347 1.22 22.13 48.84
N TYR A 348 2.02 23.20 48.81
CA TYR A 348 1.72 24.45 49.49
C TYR A 348 0.45 25.11 48.94
N ALA A 349 0.31 25.20 47.62
CA ALA A 349 -0.87 25.77 46.97
C ALA A 349 -2.14 24.96 47.30
N LYS A 350 -2.06 23.62 47.27
CA LYS A 350 -3.13 22.72 47.73
C LYS A 350 -3.49 23.00 49.19
N GLY A 351 -2.50 23.07 50.09
CA GLY A 351 -2.71 23.33 51.52
C GLY A 351 -3.39 24.67 51.82
N ASN A 352 -3.13 25.68 50.98
CA ASN A 352 -3.74 27.01 51.06
C ASN A 352 -5.06 27.15 50.25
N ASN A 353 -5.53 26.07 49.62
CA ASN A 353 -6.72 26.09 48.76
C ASN A 353 -6.65 27.12 47.61
N THR A 354 -5.48 27.22 46.97
CA THR A 354 -5.21 28.10 45.82
C THR A 354 -4.66 27.30 44.64
N GLY A 355 -4.68 27.87 43.43
CA GLY A 355 -4.02 27.28 42.26
C GLY A 355 -2.56 27.72 42.12
N ARG A 356 -1.80 27.00 41.29
CA ARG A 356 -0.39 27.29 40.96
C ARG A 356 -0.15 26.93 39.49
N THR A 357 0.60 27.77 38.77
CA THR A 357 1.14 27.44 37.45
C THR A 357 2.62 27.77 37.41
N PHE A 358 3.41 26.89 36.83
CA PHE A 358 4.82 27.15 36.56
C PHE A 358 5.25 26.39 35.32
N GLY A 359 6.38 26.81 34.77
CA GLY A 359 6.95 26.19 33.60
C GLY A 359 8.18 26.92 33.12
N ASP A 360 8.77 26.33 32.10
CA ASP A 360 9.92 26.85 31.39
C ASP A 360 9.67 26.84 29.88
N LEU A 361 10.48 27.63 29.19
CA LEU A 361 10.50 27.75 27.76
C LEU A 361 11.96 27.90 27.35
N HIS A 362 12.39 26.97 26.50
CA HIS A 362 13.76 26.85 26.04
C HIS A 362 13.78 26.98 24.52
N GLN A 363 14.57 27.92 24.02
CA GLN A 363 14.79 28.14 22.60
C GLN A 363 16.18 27.67 22.16
N THR A 364 16.21 26.90 21.07
CA THR A 364 17.41 26.72 20.25
C THR A 364 17.27 27.48 18.92
N ASN A 365 18.29 27.40 18.06
CA ASN A 365 18.22 28.03 16.74
C ASN A 365 17.08 27.49 15.87
N THR A 366 16.72 26.22 16.02
CA THR A 366 15.76 25.53 15.12
C THR A 366 14.59 24.91 15.86
N SER A 367 14.61 24.89 17.19
CA SER A 367 13.55 24.31 18.01
C SER A 367 13.17 25.22 19.16
N LEU A 368 11.93 25.07 19.60
CA LEU A 368 11.36 25.77 20.73
C LEU A 368 10.57 24.76 21.54
N SER A 369 10.94 24.60 22.80
CA SER A 369 10.27 23.69 23.73
C SER A 369 9.76 24.43 24.94
N SER A 370 8.64 23.97 25.49
CA SER A 370 8.14 24.45 26.78
C SER A 370 7.57 23.29 27.58
N ILE A 371 7.85 23.31 28.88
CA ILE A 371 7.25 22.42 29.85
C ILE A 371 6.44 23.27 30.81
N SER A 372 5.20 22.88 31.09
CA SER A 372 4.34 23.58 32.03
C SER A 372 3.60 22.63 32.94
N THR A 373 3.26 23.11 34.12
CA THR A 373 2.41 22.42 35.08
C THR A 373 1.42 23.38 35.68
N ASP A 374 0.16 22.97 35.67
CA ASP A 374 -0.94 23.70 36.29
C ASP A 374 -1.59 22.82 37.36
N TYR A 375 -1.66 23.35 38.58
CA TYR A 375 -2.54 22.86 39.62
C TYR A 375 -3.70 23.84 39.81
N LEU A 376 -4.91 23.40 39.49
CA LEU A 376 -6.09 24.26 39.43
C LEU A 376 -7.20 23.70 40.33
N ASN A 377 -7.85 24.58 41.09
CA ASN A 377 -9.06 24.28 41.85
C ASN A 377 -10.24 24.97 41.17
N ILE A 378 -11.15 24.18 40.62
CA ILE A 378 -12.31 24.69 39.90
C ILE A 378 -13.46 24.86 40.87
N VAL A 379 -13.89 26.10 41.07
CA VAL A 379 -14.97 26.44 42.00
C VAL A 379 -16.27 26.73 41.27
N ASP A 380 -17.38 26.42 41.91
CA ASP A 380 -18.71 26.83 41.47
C ASP A 380 -18.89 28.31 41.82
N MET A 381 -18.92 29.18 40.80
CA MET A 381 -18.91 30.64 40.96
C MET A 381 -19.99 31.20 41.92
N PRO A 382 -21.24 30.70 41.95
CA PRO A 382 -22.26 31.17 42.88
C PRO A 382 -22.01 30.77 44.34
N SER A 383 -21.43 29.60 44.59
CA SER A 383 -21.24 29.06 45.96
C SER A 383 -19.83 29.22 46.50
N GLY A 384 -18.84 29.46 45.62
CA GLY A 384 -17.41 29.44 45.93
C GLY A 384 -16.89 28.05 46.34
N ALA A 385 -17.71 27.01 46.24
CA ALA A 385 -17.35 25.65 46.63
C ALA A 385 -16.48 25.00 45.56
N ASN A 386 -15.43 24.28 45.97
CA ASN A 386 -14.60 23.51 45.04
C ASN A 386 -15.42 22.36 44.43
N VAL A 387 -15.47 22.30 43.11
CA VAL A 387 -16.14 21.25 42.33
C VAL A 387 -15.16 20.11 42.06
N PHE A 388 -13.97 20.44 41.57
CA PHE A 388 -12.89 19.48 41.36
C PHE A 388 -11.53 20.18 41.31
N SER A 389 -10.49 19.41 41.63
CA SER A 389 -9.10 19.83 41.46
C SER A 389 -8.46 19.06 40.31
N ILE A 390 -7.61 19.72 39.53
CA ILE A 390 -6.89 19.10 38.41
C ILE A 390 -5.42 19.50 38.44
N LEU A 391 -4.55 18.52 38.24
CA LEU A 391 -3.13 18.68 37.98
C LEU A 391 -2.90 18.34 36.51
N ARG A 392 -2.38 19.29 35.73
CA ARG A 392 -2.07 19.12 34.31
C ARG A 392 -0.60 19.39 34.07
N PHE A 393 -0.01 18.60 33.19
CA PHE A 393 1.34 18.74 32.72
C PHE A 393 1.33 18.81 31.20
N PHE A 394 2.04 19.78 30.63
CA PHE A 394 2.18 19.90 29.19
C PHE A 394 3.66 19.93 28.81
N VAL A 395 3.99 19.23 27.72
CA VAL A 395 5.27 19.35 27.04
C VAL A 395 4.99 19.70 25.60
N THR A 396 5.63 20.76 25.15
CA THR A 396 5.51 21.26 23.78
C THR A 396 6.88 21.32 23.16
N ASN A 397 6.99 20.90 21.91
CA ASN A 397 8.24 20.99 21.16
C ASN A 397 7.90 21.27 19.70
N THR A 398 8.27 22.46 19.23
CA THR A 398 8.16 22.88 17.83
C THR A 398 9.54 22.97 17.22
N THR A 399 9.80 22.20 16.16
CA THR A 399 11.09 22.17 15.47
C THR A 399 10.92 22.46 13.98
N LEU A 400 11.78 23.31 13.44
CA LEU A 400 11.89 23.59 12.01
C LEU A 400 12.59 22.42 11.31
N ILE A 401 11.88 21.77 10.39
CA ILE A 401 12.36 20.58 9.68
C ILE A 401 12.98 20.94 8.33
N ARG A 402 12.38 21.91 7.64
CA ARG A 402 12.75 22.25 6.26
C ARG A 402 12.31 23.66 5.91
N SER A 403 13.07 24.30 5.04
CA SER A 403 12.80 25.58 4.40
C SER A 403 13.00 25.43 2.91
N GLU A 404 12.08 25.95 2.10
CA GLU A 404 12.15 25.86 0.65
C GLU A 404 11.58 27.11 -0.03
N THR A 405 11.89 27.24 -1.32
CA THR A 405 11.41 28.34 -2.15
C THR A 405 10.44 27.80 -3.19
N LEU A 406 9.20 28.28 -3.15
CA LEU A 406 8.15 27.92 -4.08
C LEU A 406 8.35 28.61 -5.44
N ALA A 407 7.85 27.98 -6.50
CA ALA A 407 7.84 28.58 -7.83
C ALA A 407 6.99 29.87 -7.85
N GLU A 408 5.84 29.85 -7.17
CA GLU A 408 4.89 30.95 -7.10
C GLU A 408 4.52 31.24 -5.64
N GLU A 409 4.14 32.49 -5.36
CA GLU A 409 3.61 32.91 -4.06
C GLU A 409 2.16 32.39 -3.91
N PRO A 410 1.73 31.98 -2.70
CA PRO A 410 0.34 31.61 -2.47
C PRO A 410 -0.61 32.73 -2.90
N THR A 411 -1.72 32.36 -3.52
CA THR A 411 -2.76 33.31 -3.89
C THR A 411 -3.88 33.28 -2.87
N PRO A 412 -4.48 34.43 -2.55
CA PRO A 412 -5.57 34.46 -1.59
C PRO A 412 -6.82 33.78 -2.15
N LEU A 413 -7.50 32.98 -1.32
CA LEU A 413 -8.75 32.32 -1.71
C LEU A 413 -9.85 33.36 -1.97
N GLU A 414 -9.98 34.33 -1.06
CA GLU A 414 -10.88 35.47 -1.21
C GLU A 414 -10.16 36.78 -0.88
N PRO A 415 -10.36 37.87 -1.65
CA PRO A 415 -9.76 39.16 -1.33
C PRO A 415 -10.49 39.85 -0.19
N CYS A 416 -9.75 40.31 0.83
CA CYS A 416 -10.29 41.17 1.89
C CYS A 416 -9.95 42.64 1.61
N PRO A 417 -10.93 43.50 1.28
CA PRO A 417 -10.66 44.90 0.97
C PRO A 417 -10.30 45.70 2.24
N GLY A 418 -9.13 46.35 2.21
CA GLY A 418 -8.74 47.36 3.21
C GLY A 418 -8.27 46.81 4.57
N THR A 419 -8.09 45.49 4.69
CA THR A 419 -7.58 44.84 5.90
C THR A 419 -6.43 43.91 5.55
N VAL A 420 -5.64 43.56 6.56
CA VAL A 420 -4.60 42.54 6.44
C VAL A 420 -5.24 41.15 6.54
N TYR A 421 -4.84 40.21 5.70
CA TYR A 421 -5.44 38.89 5.62
C TYR A 421 -4.44 37.79 5.26
N ARG A 422 -4.82 36.54 5.56
CA ARG A 422 -4.01 35.32 5.33
C ARG A 422 -4.91 34.12 5.01
N ASN A 423 -4.35 33.13 4.33
CA ASN A 423 -5.02 31.86 4.08
C ASN A 423 -4.77 30.86 5.21
N PHE A 424 -5.79 30.07 5.52
CA PHE A 424 -5.71 28.86 6.31
C PHE A 424 -6.01 27.65 5.43
N ALA A 425 -5.08 26.71 5.44
CA ALA A 425 -5.14 25.47 4.71
C ALA A 425 -5.03 24.28 5.68
N THR A 426 -5.59 23.14 5.26
CA THR A 426 -5.35 21.86 5.93
C THR A 426 -5.12 20.79 4.87
N GLY A 427 -4.16 19.89 5.10
CA GLY A 427 -3.85 18.84 4.14
C GLY A 427 -3.39 19.37 2.77
N GLY A 428 -2.88 20.61 2.69
CA GLY A 428 -2.44 21.24 1.44
C GLY A 428 -3.51 22.04 0.69
N GLU A 429 -4.77 21.96 1.09
CA GLU A 429 -5.88 22.69 0.46
C GLU A 429 -6.25 23.94 1.27
N ALA A 430 -6.34 25.10 0.62
CA ALA A 430 -6.78 26.34 1.25
C ALA A 430 -8.30 26.33 1.45
N ILE A 431 -8.75 26.41 2.70
CA ILE A 431 -10.17 26.26 3.09
C ILE A 431 -10.80 27.61 3.41
N SER A 432 -10.01 28.54 3.95
CA SER A 432 -10.54 29.84 4.37
C SER A 432 -9.49 30.95 4.29
N THR A 433 -9.97 32.19 4.18
CA THR A 433 -9.17 33.39 4.35
C THR A 433 -9.64 34.11 5.60
N ASN A 434 -8.73 34.39 6.53
CA ASN A 434 -9.04 35.17 7.73
C ASN A 434 -8.73 36.65 7.47
N CYS A 435 -9.78 37.45 7.33
CA CYS A 435 -9.67 38.91 7.25
C CYS A 435 -9.58 39.49 8.67
N ASN A 436 -8.49 40.19 9.00
CA ASN A 436 -8.43 40.91 10.27
C ASN A 436 -9.51 41.98 10.33
N ILE A 437 -10.08 42.20 11.52
CA ILE A 437 -10.95 43.35 11.77
C ILE A 437 -10.07 44.60 11.65
N PRO A 438 -10.45 45.61 10.83
CA PRO A 438 -9.66 46.82 10.70
C PRO A 438 -9.56 47.49 12.07
N VAL A 439 -8.35 47.61 12.60
CA VAL A 439 -8.11 48.39 13.81
C VAL A 439 -8.41 49.85 13.47
N ILE A 440 -9.47 50.40 14.07
CA ILE A 440 -9.84 51.81 13.93
C ILE A 440 -8.60 52.65 14.34
N ASN A 441 -8.11 53.50 13.43
CA ASN A 441 -6.93 54.38 13.55
C ASN A 441 -5.55 53.83 13.13
N GLN A 442 -5.45 52.65 12.50
CA GLN A 442 -4.22 52.30 11.77
C GLN A 442 -4.33 52.74 10.31
N THR A 443 -3.68 53.85 9.95
CA THR A 443 -3.40 54.16 8.55
C THR A 443 -2.38 53.16 8.03
N LEU A 444 -2.85 52.10 7.36
CA LEU A 444 -1.99 51.18 6.62
C LEU A 444 -1.17 51.98 5.60
N PRO A 445 0.17 51.87 5.58
CA PRO A 445 1.00 52.48 4.56
C PRO A 445 0.52 52.04 3.17
N LEU A 446 0.39 52.99 2.23
CA LEU A 446 -0.10 52.81 0.85
C LEU A 446 0.64 51.73 0.01
N ASN A 447 1.73 51.15 0.52
CA ASN A 447 2.59 50.19 -0.18
C ASN A 447 2.71 48.81 0.51
N GLN A 448 1.97 48.54 1.59
CA GLN A 448 2.03 47.23 2.26
C GLN A 448 1.14 46.21 1.56
N LYS A 449 1.67 45.00 1.28
CA LYS A 449 0.87 43.87 0.82
C LYS A 449 -0.16 43.54 1.91
N LEU A 450 -1.44 43.58 1.55
CA LEU A 450 -2.54 43.23 2.46
C LEU A 450 -2.59 41.73 2.74
N PHE A 451 -2.11 40.90 1.80
CA PHE A 451 -1.98 39.46 1.98
C PHE A 451 -0.62 39.11 2.59
N LEU A 452 -0.62 38.48 3.77
CA LEU A 452 0.59 38.10 4.49
C LEU A 452 1.16 36.75 4.06
N GLY A 453 0.28 35.80 3.72
CA GLY A 453 0.69 34.46 3.34
C GLY A 453 -0.33 33.38 3.70
N GLN A 454 0.17 32.15 3.85
CA GLN A 454 -0.64 30.96 4.11
C GLN A 454 -0.07 30.11 5.25
N ILE A 455 -0.96 29.64 6.13
CA ILE A 455 -0.68 28.64 7.16
C ILE A 455 -1.38 27.36 6.72
N ASP A 456 -0.68 26.24 6.68
CA ASP A 456 -1.24 24.93 6.34
C ASP A 456 -0.97 23.91 7.46
N ALA A 457 -2.01 23.39 8.08
CA ALA A 457 -1.92 22.22 8.94
C ALA A 457 -1.91 20.94 8.07
N SER A 458 -0.75 20.63 7.50
CA SER A 458 -0.61 19.60 6.47
C SER A 458 -0.92 18.18 6.98
N SER A 459 -0.54 17.83 8.20
CA SER A 459 -0.96 16.56 8.81
C SER A 459 -0.91 16.58 10.34
N VAL A 460 -1.85 15.91 10.99
CA VAL A 460 -1.97 15.83 12.46
C VAL A 460 -2.13 14.37 12.89
N GLY A 461 -1.30 13.91 13.81
CA GLY A 461 -1.43 12.63 14.52
C GLY A 461 -1.92 12.86 15.95
N LEU A 462 -3.03 12.22 16.31
CA LEU A 462 -3.59 12.26 17.66
C LEU A 462 -3.44 10.88 18.30
N TYR A 463 -2.84 10.85 19.48
CA TYR A 463 -2.47 9.63 20.17
C TYR A 463 -3.17 9.59 21.53
N THR A 464 -4.11 8.66 21.68
CA THR A 464 -4.99 8.58 22.86
C THR A 464 -5.14 7.15 23.35
N GLY A 465 -5.63 7.00 24.60
CA GLY A 465 -6.03 5.71 25.15
C GLY A 465 -4.92 4.90 25.83
N PHE A 466 -3.68 4.95 25.34
CA PHE A 466 -2.55 4.19 25.91
C PHE A 466 -1.67 5.00 26.87
N LEU A 467 -1.83 6.33 26.91
CA LEU A 467 -1.10 7.22 27.81
C LEU A 467 -1.63 7.19 29.26
N GLY A 468 -2.90 6.85 29.46
CA GLY A 468 -3.54 6.80 30.77
C GLY A 468 -4.94 7.40 30.78
N ASP A 469 -5.53 7.47 31.96
CA ASP A 469 -6.84 8.05 32.21
C ASP A 469 -6.75 9.33 33.03
N GLY A 470 -6.64 10.46 32.34
CA GLY A 470 -6.36 11.73 33.01
C GLY A 470 -7.48 12.25 33.92
N THR A 471 -8.60 11.53 34.02
CA THR A 471 -9.72 11.80 34.96
C THR A 471 -9.54 11.09 36.31
N SER A 472 -8.61 10.14 36.39
CA SER A 472 -8.30 9.42 37.63
C SER A 472 -7.61 10.33 38.63
N ASN A 473 -7.79 10.02 39.92
CA ASN A 473 -7.07 10.63 41.04
C ASN A 473 -5.80 9.86 41.44
N LEU A 474 -5.52 8.71 40.79
CA LEU A 474 -4.33 7.91 40.98
C LEU A 474 -3.33 8.19 39.85
N SER A 475 -2.13 8.60 40.19
CA SER A 475 -1.03 8.91 39.28
C SER A 475 -0.71 7.74 38.34
N SER A 476 -0.66 6.52 38.86
CA SER A 476 -0.39 5.27 38.12
C SER A 476 -1.45 4.91 37.08
N VAL A 477 -2.67 5.43 37.21
CA VAL A 477 -3.76 5.24 36.24
C VAL A 477 -3.88 6.44 35.31
N ALA A 478 -3.67 7.65 35.86
CA ALA A 478 -3.66 8.91 35.14
C ALA A 478 -2.60 8.97 34.04
N LEU A 479 -1.43 8.39 34.32
CA LEU A 479 -0.31 8.29 33.41
C LEU A 479 0.30 6.89 33.49
N LEU A 480 0.42 6.19 32.37
CA LEU A 480 0.99 4.85 32.31
C LEU A 480 2.45 4.94 31.87
N ASP A 481 3.39 4.36 32.65
CA ASP A 481 4.81 4.34 32.29
C ASP A 481 5.02 3.62 30.95
N THR A 482 4.31 2.51 30.75
CA THR A 482 4.34 1.76 29.49
C THR A 482 3.91 2.60 28.28
N GLY A 483 3.03 3.57 28.47
CA GLY A 483 2.60 4.50 27.43
C GLY A 483 3.68 5.54 27.11
N LEU A 484 4.34 6.07 28.14
CA LEU A 484 5.46 7.01 27.97
C LEU A 484 6.67 6.34 27.32
N ASP A 485 7.04 5.15 27.77
CA ASP A 485 8.13 4.35 27.22
C ASP A 485 7.88 4.06 25.73
N TRP A 486 6.66 3.67 25.39
CA TRP A 486 6.28 3.40 24.00
C TRP A 486 6.36 4.65 23.12
N ILE A 487 5.92 5.82 23.60
CA ILE A 487 6.05 7.09 22.86
C ILE A 487 7.52 7.41 22.62
N SER A 488 8.35 7.24 23.65
CA SER A 488 9.79 7.45 23.58
C SER A 488 10.43 6.55 22.52
N GLU A 489 10.10 5.25 22.54
CA GLU A 489 10.61 4.27 21.58
C GLU A 489 10.15 4.50 20.14
N GLN A 490 8.92 4.99 19.93
CA GLN A 490 8.33 5.16 18.61
C GLN A 490 8.44 6.60 18.07
N MET A 491 9.07 7.52 18.80
CA MET A 491 9.03 8.95 18.50
C MET A 491 9.54 9.28 17.09
N ASP A 492 10.73 8.77 16.75
CA ASP A 492 11.34 8.97 15.43
C ASP A 492 10.49 8.34 14.31
N HIS A 493 9.90 7.17 14.57
CA HIS A 493 9.06 6.48 13.58
C HIS A 493 7.77 7.26 13.32
N MET A 494 7.13 7.76 14.38
CA MET A 494 5.96 8.63 14.29
C MET A 494 6.26 9.92 13.53
N ASP A 495 7.39 10.56 13.82
CA ASP A 495 7.82 11.80 13.15
C ASP A 495 8.05 11.55 11.65
N ASN A 496 8.75 10.47 11.31
CA ASN A 496 9.03 10.12 9.92
C ASN A 496 7.76 9.82 9.12
N LEU A 497 6.80 9.08 9.70
CA LEU A 497 5.52 8.80 9.07
C LEU A 497 4.68 10.07 8.90
N LEU A 498 4.59 10.91 9.93
CA LEU A 498 3.79 12.13 9.91
C LEU A 498 4.37 13.17 8.94
N ILE A 499 5.70 13.35 8.92
CA ILE A 499 6.39 14.25 7.97
C ILE A 499 6.19 13.75 6.54
N SER A 500 6.35 12.44 6.29
CA SER A 500 6.13 11.87 4.96
C SER A 500 4.70 12.09 4.50
N ARG A 501 3.70 11.89 5.38
CA ARG A 501 2.30 12.18 5.09
C ARG A 501 2.11 13.66 4.77
N ALA A 502 2.60 14.57 5.61
CA ALA A 502 2.46 16.01 5.40
C ALA A 502 3.09 16.50 4.09
N LEU A 503 4.26 15.96 3.72
CA LEU A 503 4.93 16.29 2.46
C LEU A 503 4.16 15.78 1.23
N LEU A 504 3.47 14.64 1.34
CA LEU A 504 2.57 14.16 0.29
C LEU A 504 1.34 15.05 0.13
N LEU A 505 0.75 15.51 1.25
CA LEU A 505 -0.51 16.26 1.26
C LEU A 505 -0.34 17.74 0.90
N GLY A 506 0.49 18.48 1.64
CA GLY A 506 0.66 19.93 1.46
C GLY A 506 2.07 20.39 1.11
N GLY A 507 3.07 19.52 1.23
CA GLY A 507 4.48 19.85 1.01
C GLY A 507 4.97 19.58 -0.41
N ASN A 508 6.17 19.00 -0.50
CA ASN A 508 6.73 18.56 -1.77
C ASN A 508 6.62 17.03 -1.88
N SER A 509 5.65 16.55 -2.66
CA SER A 509 5.37 15.12 -2.82
C SER A 509 6.48 14.35 -3.53
N SER A 510 7.37 15.01 -4.28
CA SER A 510 8.53 14.37 -4.91
C SER A 510 9.62 14.03 -3.90
N ALA A 511 9.61 14.66 -2.72
CA ALA A 511 10.59 14.42 -1.67
C ALA A 511 10.29 13.14 -0.86
N VAL A 512 9.16 12.47 -1.08
CA VAL A 512 8.73 11.31 -0.30
C VAL A 512 8.81 10.05 -1.15
N THR A 513 9.39 8.99 -0.58
CA THR A 513 9.40 7.66 -1.19
C THR A 513 8.25 6.82 -0.66
N VAL A 514 7.53 6.19 -1.57
CA VAL A 514 6.34 5.40 -1.34
C VAL A 514 6.57 3.99 -1.85
N ASP A 515 6.18 2.97 -1.08
CA ASP A 515 6.29 1.58 -1.51
C ASP A 515 4.99 1.14 -2.18
N ILE A 516 5.05 0.66 -3.42
CA ILE A 516 3.89 0.10 -4.11
C ILE A 516 4.03 -1.40 -4.14
N SER A 517 2.96 -2.08 -3.71
CA SER A 517 2.79 -3.50 -3.92
C SER A 517 1.90 -3.75 -5.14
N TYR A 518 2.39 -4.57 -6.08
CA TYR A 518 1.68 -4.95 -7.29
C TYR A 518 1.81 -6.46 -7.53
N SER A 519 0.76 -7.05 -8.09
CA SER A 519 0.75 -8.47 -8.45
C SER A 519 1.44 -8.68 -9.79
N VAL A 520 2.31 -9.69 -9.84
CA VAL A 520 2.93 -10.15 -11.09
C VAL A 520 2.61 -11.62 -11.30
N ALA A 521 2.27 -12.00 -12.53
CA ALA A 521 2.06 -13.40 -12.87
C ALA A 521 3.36 -14.20 -12.70
N ALA A 522 3.26 -15.33 -12.00
CA ALA A 522 4.40 -16.21 -11.73
C ALA A 522 4.21 -17.60 -12.37
N ILE A 523 5.31 -18.15 -12.89
CA ILE A 523 5.40 -19.53 -13.35
C ILE A 523 6.49 -20.26 -12.58
N SER A 524 6.13 -21.41 -12.01
CA SER A 524 7.07 -22.28 -11.30
C SER A 524 8.08 -22.90 -12.26
N GLY A 525 9.31 -23.17 -11.80
CA GLY A 525 10.30 -23.92 -12.58
C GLY A 525 9.78 -25.29 -13.06
N LEU A 526 8.95 -25.96 -12.25
CA LEU A 526 8.31 -27.23 -12.63
C LEU A 526 7.27 -27.05 -13.73
N GLN A 527 6.42 -26.01 -13.63
CA GLN A 527 5.44 -25.66 -14.66
C GLN A 527 6.13 -25.33 -15.99
N LEU A 528 7.25 -24.61 -15.95
CA LEU A 528 8.06 -24.29 -17.13
C LEU A 528 8.64 -25.56 -17.78
N PHE A 529 9.22 -26.45 -16.99
CA PHE A 529 9.75 -27.72 -17.48
C PHE A 529 8.66 -28.56 -18.17
N LEU A 530 7.49 -28.68 -17.52
CA LEU A 530 6.35 -29.40 -18.06
C LEU A 530 5.83 -28.75 -19.36
N CYS A 531 5.79 -27.42 -19.46
CA CYS A 531 5.41 -26.75 -20.72
C CYS A 531 6.38 -27.05 -21.88
N ILE A 532 7.69 -27.17 -21.60
CA ILE A 532 8.72 -27.42 -22.63
C ILE A 532 8.79 -28.89 -23.04
N LEU A 533 8.49 -29.81 -22.12
CA LEU A 533 8.61 -31.25 -22.30
C LEU A 533 7.89 -31.78 -23.56
N PRO A 534 6.60 -31.43 -23.85
CA PRO A 534 5.93 -31.81 -25.09
C PRO A 534 6.67 -31.38 -26.35
N GLY A 535 7.26 -30.18 -26.35
CA GLY A 535 8.05 -29.68 -27.48
C GLY A 535 9.31 -30.51 -27.72
N VAL A 536 10.03 -30.86 -26.66
CA VAL A 536 11.22 -31.74 -26.75
C VAL A 536 10.83 -33.13 -27.26
N LEU A 537 9.71 -33.69 -26.76
CA LEU A 537 9.18 -34.96 -27.22
C LEU A 537 8.78 -34.90 -28.70
N ALA A 538 8.13 -33.82 -29.15
CA ALA A 538 7.74 -33.63 -30.54
C ALA A 538 8.95 -33.59 -31.48
N ILE A 539 10.01 -32.87 -31.12
CA ILE A 539 11.26 -32.84 -31.87
C ILE A 539 11.90 -34.24 -31.91
N GLY A 540 11.96 -34.93 -30.76
CA GLY A 540 12.48 -36.29 -30.67
C GLY A 540 11.73 -37.27 -31.58
N PHE A 541 10.39 -37.25 -31.55
CA PHE A 541 9.55 -38.08 -32.41
C PHE A 541 9.69 -37.70 -33.88
N TRP A 542 9.76 -36.42 -34.21
CA TRP A 542 9.96 -35.99 -35.59
C TRP A 542 11.29 -36.48 -36.15
N CYS A 543 12.38 -36.35 -35.39
CA CYS A 543 13.68 -36.91 -35.76
C CYS A 543 13.62 -38.43 -35.92
N PHE A 544 13.04 -39.15 -34.95
CA PHE A 544 12.93 -40.60 -34.97
C PHE A 544 12.15 -41.13 -36.20
N THR A 545 11.05 -40.47 -36.52
CA THR A 545 10.17 -40.83 -37.64
C THR A 545 10.75 -40.43 -39.01
N ARG A 546 11.73 -39.52 -39.05
CA ARG A 546 12.56 -39.24 -40.24
C ARG A 546 13.52 -40.39 -40.54
N PHE A 547 14.08 -41.04 -39.53
CA PHE A 547 15.01 -42.17 -39.71
C PHE A 547 14.31 -43.50 -40.00
N ILE A 548 13.08 -43.68 -39.53
CA ILE A 548 12.26 -44.87 -39.79
C ILE A 548 11.10 -44.47 -40.71
N ALA A 549 11.27 -44.69 -42.01
CA ALA A 549 10.27 -44.35 -43.01
C ALA A 549 8.93 -45.06 -42.72
N MET A 550 7.92 -44.30 -42.28
CA MET A 550 6.56 -44.80 -42.14
C MET A 550 5.88 -44.83 -43.51
N SER A 551 5.83 -46.02 -44.12
CA SER A 551 5.03 -46.29 -45.30
C SER A 551 3.60 -46.63 -44.88
N TYR A 552 2.80 -45.61 -44.54
CA TYR A 552 1.42 -45.79 -44.06
C TYR A 552 0.49 -46.53 -45.04
N TYR A 553 0.88 -46.65 -46.30
CA TYR A 553 0.01 -47.11 -47.38
C TYR A 553 0.27 -48.54 -47.86
N GLN A 554 1.34 -49.21 -47.43
CA GLN A 554 1.68 -50.57 -47.92
C GLN A 554 0.58 -51.62 -47.65
N ASN A 555 -0.25 -51.41 -46.61
CA ASN A 555 -1.37 -52.30 -46.25
C ASN A 555 -2.76 -51.63 -46.43
N SER A 556 -2.84 -50.53 -47.18
CA SER A 556 -4.11 -49.79 -47.36
C SER A 556 -4.98 -50.39 -48.47
N PHE A 557 -6.30 -50.18 -48.39
CA PHE A 557 -7.24 -50.55 -49.46
C PHE A 557 -6.85 -49.88 -50.79
N LEU A 558 -6.40 -48.63 -50.78
CA LEU A 558 -5.92 -47.93 -51.97
C LEU A 558 -4.69 -48.63 -52.58
N ALA A 559 -3.74 -49.12 -51.77
CA ALA A 559 -2.63 -49.91 -52.28
C ALA A 559 -3.07 -51.28 -52.80
N ALA A 560 -4.08 -51.91 -52.19
CA ALA A 560 -4.68 -53.14 -52.70
C ALA A 560 -5.47 -52.92 -54.01
N VAL A 561 -6.13 -51.76 -54.18
CA VAL A 561 -6.85 -51.39 -55.40
C VAL A 561 -5.90 -50.96 -56.51
N LEU A 562 -4.90 -50.13 -56.20
CA LEU A 562 -3.87 -49.74 -57.16
C LEU A 562 -3.10 -50.96 -57.66
N THR A 563 -2.77 -51.93 -56.78
CA THR A 563 -2.07 -53.16 -57.18
C THR A 563 -2.94 -54.10 -58.04
N THR A 564 -4.27 -54.01 -57.93
CA THR A 564 -5.20 -54.84 -58.70
C THR A 564 -5.72 -54.18 -59.98
N THR A 565 -5.49 -52.88 -60.20
CA THR A 565 -6.02 -52.11 -61.34
C THR A 565 -4.98 -51.78 -62.42
N HIS A 566 -3.81 -52.43 -62.42
CA HIS A 566 -2.81 -52.22 -63.47
C HIS A 566 -3.26 -52.82 -64.83
N THR A 567 -3.86 -51.98 -65.67
CA THR A 567 -4.01 -52.18 -67.12
C THR A 567 -3.47 -50.98 -67.91
N THR A 568 -2.19 -50.62 -67.74
CA THR A 568 -1.47 -49.83 -68.75
C THR A 568 0.05 -50.00 -68.64
N VAL A 569 0.68 -50.16 -69.81
CA VAL A 569 2.13 -50.24 -70.03
C VAL A 569 2.69 -48.81 -70.06
N GLY A 570 2.93 -48.23 -68.88
CA GLY A 570 3.57 -46.93 -68.73
C GLY A 570 4.07 -46.78 -67.30
N ARG A 571 5.32 -46.31 -67.13
CA ARG A 571 5.90 -46.04 -65.81
C ARG A 571 5.01 -45.05 -65.07
N CYS A 572 4.37 -45.50 -63.99
CA CYS A 572 3.81 -44.60 -62.98
C CYS A 572 4.98 -43.90 -62.28
N GLU A 573 5.41 -42.77 -62.81
CA GLU A 573 6.31 -41.86 -62.13
C GLU A 573 5.60 -41.28 -60.89
N GLU A 574 6.19 -41.58 -59.74
CA GLU A 574 6.13 -40.84 -58.47
C GLU A 574 4.82 -40.10 -58.15
N LEU A 575 3.76 -40.86 -57.85
CA LEU A 575 2.78 -40.39 -56.86
C LEU A 575 3.48 -40.39 -55.51
N GLY A 576 3.90 -39.20 -55.04
CA GLY A 576 4.78 -38.96 -53.87
C GLY A 576 4.36 -39.54 -52.51
N TYR A 577 3.29 -40.34 -52.45
CA TYR A 577 2.76 -40.97 -51.25
C TYR A 577 2.84 -42.52 -51.24
N VAL A 578 3.24 -43.18 -52.34
CA VAL A 578 3.45 -44.65 -52.38
C VAL A 578 4.80 -44.96 -53.01
N ARG A 579 5.79 -45.34 -52.19
CA ARG A 579 7.19 -45.47 -52.63
C ARG A 579 7.62 -46.86 -53.13
N SER A 580 6.83 -47.91 -52.94
CA SER A 580 7.14 -49.24 -53.50
C SER A 580 5.89 -50.08 -53.63
N MET A 581 5.46 -50.32 -54.87
CA MET A 581 4.34 -51.19 -55.19
C MET A 581 4.86 -52.63 -55.32
N PRO A 582 4.30 -53.63 -54.63
CA PRO A 582 4.72 -55.02 -54.82
C PRO A 582 4.27 -55.50 -56.20
N GLU A 583 5.21 -56.05 -56.97
CA GLU A 583 4.95 -56.60 -58.29
C GLU A 583 4.18 -57.92 -58.16
N ILE A 584 2.97 -58.00 -58.71
CA ILE A 584 2.14 -59.21 -58.71
C ILE A 584 2.08 -59.72 -60.15
N THR A 585 2.54 -60.95 -60.36
CA THR A 585 2.56 -61.56 -61.69
C THR A 585 1.46 -62.61 -61.80
N LEU A 586 0.66 -62.52 -62.85
CA LEU A 586 -0.32 -63.54 -63.23
C LEU A 586 0.43 -64.68 -63.94
N GLN A 587 0.43 -65.88 -63.34
CA GLN A 587 0.91 -67.09 -64.02
C GLN A 587 -0.27 -68.04 -64.27
N THR A 588 -0.49 -68.33 -65.55
CA THR A 588 -1.40 -69.38 -66.03
C THR A 588 -0.74 -70.75 -65.90
N ARG A 589 -1.32 -71.62 -65.07
CA ARG A 589 -0.94 -73.05 -65.01
C ARG A 589 -2.10 -73.87 -65.55
N GLY A 590 -2.03 -74.21 -66.83
CA GLY A 590 -3.13 -74.91 -67.51
C GLY A 590 -4.40 -74.06 -67.55
N ARG A 591 -5.53 -74.62 -67.07
CA ARG A 591 -6.86 -73.97 -67.10
C ARG A 591 -7.17 -73.06 -65.90
N HIS A 592 -6.20 -72.80 -65.03
CA HIS A 592 -6.37 -71.89 -63.88
C HIS A 592 -5.38 -70.74 -63.94
N VAL A 593 -5.88 -69.54 -63.62
CA VAL A 593 -5.09 -68.33 -63.44
C VAL A 593 -4.86 -68.15 -61.95
N THR A 594 -3.60 -68.09 -61.53
CA THR A 594 -3.24 -67.86 -60.12
C THR A 594 -2.43 -66.58 -59.97
N LEU A 595 -2.78 -65.78 -58.96
CA LEU A 595 -2.08 -64.55 -58.58
C LEU A 595 -0.99 -64.88 -57.56
N ARG A 596 0.27 -64.58 -57.90
CA ARG A 596 1.45 -64.79 -57.04
C ARG A 596 2.31 -63.54 -56.95
N THR A 597 2.92 -63.35 -55.77
CA THR A 597 4.04 -62.42 -55.58
C THR A 597 5.37 -63.16 -55.82
N PRO A 598 6.46 -62.47 -56.21
CA PRO A 598 7.74 -63.09 -56.55
C PRO A 598 8.43 -63.84 -55.38
N HIS A 599 7.91 -63.78 -54.14
CA HIS A 599 8.41 -64.52 -52.98
C HIS A 599 7.31 -65.46 -52.40
N GLU A 600 6.77 -66.30 -53.29
CA GLU A 600 6.03 -67.56 -53.03
C GLU A 600 4.67 -67.51 -52.27
N GLY A 601 4.06 -66.35 -52.06
CA GLY A 601 2.69 -66.26 -51.52
C GLY A 601 1.60 -66.35 -52.61
N THR A 602 0.66 -67.30 -52.50
CA THR A 602 -0.51 -67.45 -53.40
C THR A 602 -1.75 -66.81 -52.75
N ILE A 603 -2.45 -65.90 -53.44
CA ILE A 603 -3.49 -65.05 -52.80
C ILE A 603 -4.93 -65.55 -53.04
N SER A 604 -5.22 -66.34 -54.09
CA SER A 604 -6.55 -66.95 -54.31
C SER A 604 -6.55 -67.95 -55.50
N ASN A 605 -7.41 -68.98 -55.47
CA ASN A 605 -7.62 -69.98 -56.53
C ASN A 605 -9.07 -69.85 -57.06
N THR A 606 -9.28 -69.50 -58.33
CA THR A 606 -10.62 -69.40 -58.93
C THR A 606 -10.93 -70.59 -59.85
N VAL A 607 -12.17 -71.09 -59.73
CA VAL A 607 -12.74 -72.33 -60.32
C VAL A 607 -12.89 -72.22 -61.85
N SER A 608 -12.77 -73.36 -62.54
CA SER A 608 -12.87 -73.51 -64.00
C SER A 608 -14.33 -73.51 -64.50
N ILE A 609 -14.60 -72.83 -65.62
CA ILE A 609 -15.86 -72.94 -66.38
C ILE A 609 -15.51 -73.56 -67.77
N PRO A 610 -16.32 -74.50 -68.32
CA PRO A 610 -15.99 -75.22 -69.55
C PRO A 610 -16.13 -74.35 -70.81
N VAL A 611 -15.33 -74.71 -71.82
CA VAL A 611 -15.25 -74.11 -73.14
C VAL A 611 -16.38 -74.66 -74.01
N ASP A 612 -17.34 -73.82 -74.36
CA ASP A 612 -17.95 -73.74 -75.69
C ASP A 612 -18.60 -72.34 -75.76
N ASP A 613 -18.41 -71.66 -76.90
CA ASP A 613 -18.79 -70.28 -77.20
C ASP A 613 -18.04 -69.17 -76.46
N LEU A 614 -16.97 -68.66 -77.11
CA LEU A 614 -16.62 -67.24 -77.06
C LEU A 614 -15.96 -66.89 -78.39
N GLU A 615 -16.82 -66.72 -79.40
CA GLU A 615 -16.61 -65.71 -80.43
C GLU A 615 -16.17 -64.40 -79.76
N MET A 616 -15.30 -63.64 -80.41
CA MET A 616 -15.05 -62.24 -80.04
C MET A 616 -16.34 -61.45 -80.20
N VAL A 617 -17.18 -61.44 -79.16
CA VAL A 617 -18.33 -60.54 -79.06
C VAL A 617 -17.79 -59.19 -78.63
N TYR A 618 -17.52 -58.34 -79.62
CA TYR A 618 -17.71 -56.92 -79.44
C TYR A 618 -19.23 -56.70 -79.37
N GLU A 619 -19.77 -56.52 -78.17
CA GLU A 619 -21.04 -55.80 -78.04
C GLU A 619 -20.93 -54.61 -77.10
N PRO A 620 -21.45 -53.45 -77.54
CA PRO A 620 -21.30 -52.16 -76.90
C PRO A 620 -22.24 -52.03 -75.70
N LEU A 621 -21.78 -51.31 -74.67
CA LEU A 621 -22.69 -50.74 -73.68
C LEU A 621 -23.54 -49.67 -74.36
N VAL A 622 -24.72 -50.09 -74.85
CA VAL A 622 -25.84 -49.21 -75.16
C VAL A 622 -26.35 -48.64 -73.84
N LEU A 623 -26.18 -47.32 -73.69
CA LEU A 623 -26.85 -46.55 -72.66
C LEU A 623 -28.32 -46.37 -73.08
N GLU A 624 -29.25 -47.03 -72.41
CA GLU A 624 -30.63 -46.57 -72.39
C GLU A 624 -30.74 -45.44 -71.36
N LYS A 625 -30.87 -44.21 -71.86
CA LYS A 625 -31.43 -43.09 -71.10
C LYS A 625 -32.70 -42.66 -71.84
N TYR A 626 -33.84 -42.78 -71.18
CA TYR A 626 -34.97 -41.90 -71.49
C TYR A 626 -34.74 -40.57 -70.75
N ASP A 627 -34.63 -39.52 -71.57
CA ASP A 627 -34.97 -38.10 -71.37
C ASP A 627 -34.61 -37.41 -70.05
N ILE A 628 -33.78 -36.37 -70.00
CA ILE A 628 -32.94 -35.69 -71.02
C ILE A 628 -31.55 -35.53 -70.40
#